data_AF-S6TJA4-F1
#
_entry.id   AF-S6TJA4-F1
#
_cell.length_a   1.000
_cell.length_b   1.000
_cell.length_c   1.000
_cell.angle_alpha   90.00
_cell.angle_beta   90.00
_cell.angle_gamma   90.00
#
_symmetry.space_group_name_H-M   'P 1'
#
loop_
_entity.id
_entity.type
_entity.pdbx_description
1 polymer ?
#
loop_
_entity_poly.entity_id
_entity_poly.type
_entity_poly.pdbx_seq_one_letter_code
_entity_poly.pdbx_strand_id
1 'polypeptide(L)'
;SVFVPLFGIQAATVTATSKFARLGRAQVVPFTQQRLADGSGYRLVIHPPLEDFPGESDEADCLRINQWVERAITECPEQYLWAHRRFKSRPAGEPKLYKKHK
;
A
#
# COMPACT_ATOMS: atom_id res chain seq x y z
N SER A 1 -8.70 -1.13 9.96
CA SER A 1 -8.21 -0.34 8.81
C SER A 1 -8.82 1.05 8.90
N VAL A 2 -8.16 2.02 8.30
CA VAL A 2 -8.66 3.39 8.14
C VAL A 2 -8.88 3.68 6.65
N PHE A 3 -9.72 4.67 6.32
CA PHE A 3 -9.87 5.12 4.94
C PHE A 3 -8.91 6.28 4.69
N VAL A 4 -7.99 6.06 3.76
CA VAL A 4 -7.02 7.06 3.29
C VAL A 4 -6.89 6.92 1.77
N PRO A 5 -6.55 7.99 1.03
CA PRO A 5 -6.45 7.91 -0.42
C PRO A 5 -5.33 6.98 -0.87
N LEU A 6 -5.59 6.27 -1.97
CA LEU A 6 -4.60 5.61 -2.83
C LEU A 6 -4.96 6.00 -4.28
N PHE A 7 -4.08 6.73 -4.95
CA PHE A 7 -4.32 7.44 -6.21
C PHE A 7 -5.58 8.31 -6.15
N GLY A 8 -5.77 9.05 -5.06
CA GLY A 8 -6.92 9.94 -4.83
C GLY A 8 -8.24 9.23 -4.47
N ILE A 9 -8.30 7.89 -4.54
CA ILE A 9 -9.51 7.14 -4.21
C ILE A 9 -9.40 6.60 -2.77
N GLN A 10 -10.43 6.80 -1.95
CA GLN A 10 -10.48 6.24 -0.60
C GLN A 10 -10.32 4.71 -0.63
N ALA A 11 -9.30 4.22 0.06
CA ALA A 11 -8.97 2.80 0.16
C ALA A 11 -8.89 2.37 1.63
N ALA A 12 -9.50 1.24 1.96
CA ALA A 12 -9.37 0.65 3.29
C ALA A 12 -7.93 0.15 3.48
N THR A 13 -7.17 0.84 4.33
CA THR A 13 -5.75 0.60 4.55
C THR A 13 -5.52 0.07 5.96
N VAL A 14 -4.78 -1.04 6.07
CA VAL A 14 -4.58 -1.74 7.34
C VAL A 14 -3.58 -0.99 8.21
N THR A 15 -3.87 -0.87 9.51
CA THR A 15 -3.01 -0.14 10.46
C THR A 15 -1.96 -1.05 11.12
N ALA A 16 -1.87 -2.31 10.69
CA ALA A 16 -1.01 -3.32 11.30
C ALA A 16 0.47 -2.94 11.22
N THR A 17 0.92 -2.33 10.12
CA THR A 17 2.32 -1.87 9.96
C THR A 17 2.72 -0.91 11.08
N SER A 18 1.91 0.13 11.33
CA SER A 18 2.14 1.08 12.43
C SER A 18 2.12 0.41 13.79
N LYS A 19 1.15 -0.48 14.02
CA LYS A 19 0.99 -1.17 15.31
C LYS A 19 2.17 -2.08 15.63
N PHE A 20 2.63 -2.86 14.67
CA PHE A 20 3.79 -3.74 14.86
C PHE A 20 5.09 -2.93 15.00
N ALA A 21 5.27 -1.86 14.23
CA ALA A 21 6.42 -0.99 14.38
C ALA A 21 6.48 -0.37 15.79
N ARG A 22 5.35 0.13 16.31
CA ARG A 22 5.25 0.69 17.66
C ARG A 22 5.50 -0.35 18.74
N LEU A 23 4.84 -1.51 18.66
CA LEU A 23 4.94 -2.58 19.66
C LEU A 23 6.35 -3.16 19.73
N GLY A 24 6.96 -3.41 18.56
CA GLY A 24 8.27 -4.03 18.46
C GLY A 24 9.43 -3.05 18.55
N ARG A 25 9.17 -1.73 18.58
CA ARG A 25 10.19 -0.68 18.33
C ARG A 25 11.01 -1.00 17.06
N ALA A 26 10.30 -1.44 16.03
CA ALA A 26 10.90 -2.00 14.83
C ALA A 26 11.01 -0.95 13.73
N GLN A 27 12.11 -1.01 12.97
CA GLN A 27 12.24 -0.29 11.72
C GLN A 27 11.34 -0.92 10.65
N VAL A 28 10.61 -0.11 9.91
CA VAL A 28 9.82 -0.55 8.75
C VAL A 28 10.65 -0.36 7.50
N VAL A 29 11.02 -1.46 6.86
CA VAL A 29 11.87 -1.48 5.67
C VAL A 29 11.04 -1.91 4.46
N PRO A 30 10.69 -0.99 3.55
CA PRO A 30 9.96 -1.35 2.34
C PRO A 30 10.85 -2.10 1.35
N PHE A 31 10.24 -2.92 0.50
CA PHE A 31 10.93 -3.51 -0.65
C PHE A 31 10.01 -3.51 -1.87
N THR A 32 10.59 -3.41 -3.05
CA THR A 32 9.90 -3.64 -4.33
C THR A 32 10.43 -4.90 -4.98
N GLN A 33 9.58 -5.52 -5.80
CA GLN A 33 9.95 -6.65 -6.65
C GLN A 33 9.54 -6.36 -8.09
N GLN A 34 10.38 -6.78 -9.02
CA GLN A 34 10.09 -6.71 -10.45
C GLN A 34 10.54 -8.00 -11.12
N ARG A 35 9.63 -8.67 -11.84
CA ARG A 35 9.99 -9.77 -12.74
C ARG A 35 10.82 -9.22 -13.89
N LEU A 36 11.95 -9.87 -14.18
CA LEU A 36 12.81 -9.52 -15.30
C LEU A 36 12.13 -9.83 -16.64
N ALA A 37 12.33 -8.97 -17.63
CA ALA A 37 11.65 -9.05 -18.92
C ALA A 37 11.99 -10.33 -19.68
N ASP A 38 13.22 -10.82 -19.55
CA ASP A 38 13.72 -12.07 -20.15
C ASP A 38 13.24 -13.33 -19.42
N GLY A 39 12.52 -13.19 -18.30
CA GLY A 39 12.05 -14.30 -17.49
C GLY A 39 13.12 -15.00 -16.66
N SER A 40 14.34 -14.45 -16.57
CA SER A 40 15.45 -15.03 -15.81
C SER A 40 15.26 -15.01 -14.29
N GLY A 41 14.29 -14.24 -13.79
CA GLY A 41 13.96 -14.19 -12.36
C GLY A 41 13.33 -12.87 -11.95
N TYR A 42 13.69 -12.42 -10.74
CA TYR A 42 13.17 -11.20 -10.12
C TYR A 42 14.31 -10.31 -9.64
N ARG A 43 14.14 -9.00 -9.79
CA ARG A 43 14.92 -7.99 -9.10
C ARG A 43 14.19 -7.61 -7.81
N LEU A 44 14.86 -7.76 -6.68
CA LEU A 44 14.42 -7.24 -5.39
C LEU A 44 15.22 -5.99 -5.05
N VAL A 45 14.52 -4.93 -4.63
CA VAL A 45 15.15 -3.72 -4.11
C VAL A 45 14.66 -3.52 -2.69
N ILE A 46 15.57 -3.64 -1.73
CA ILE A 46 15.33 -3.29 -0.34
C ILE A 46 15.64 -1.80 -0.21
N HIS A 47 14.64 -1.02 0.19
CA HIS A 47 14.78 0.44 0.33
C HIS A 47 15.28 0.79 1.72
N PRO A 48 15.77 2.04 1.93
CA PRO A 48 16.02 2.53 3.27
C PRO A 48 14.77 2.41 4.16
N PRO A 49 14.96 2.24 5.48
CA PRO A 49 13.84 2.28 6.43
C PRO A 49 13.03 3.58 6.26
N LEU A 50 11.71 3.49 6.49
CA LEU A 50 10.89 4.70 6.56
C LEU A 50 11.33 5.55 7.77
N GLU A 51 11.81 6.75 7.51
CA GLU A 51 12.19 7.72 8.54
C GLU A 51 10.96 8.16 9.35
N ASP A 52 11.14 8.39 10.65
CA ASP A 52 10.08 8.83 11.56
C ASP A 52 8.79 7.99 11.43
N PHE A 53 8.92 6.65 11.40
CA PHE A 53 7.80 5.70 11.44
C PHE A 53 7.82 4.86 12.72
N PRO A 54 6.67 4.58 13.36
CA PRO A 54 5.35 5.15 13.10
C PRO A 54 5.24 6.60 13.59
N GLY A 55 4.39 7.38 12.95
CA GLY A 55 4.11 8.78 13.28
C GLY A 55 3.01 8.97 14.31
N GLU A 56 2.34 10.12 14.22
CA GLU A 56 1.39 10.64 15.20
C GLU A 56 0.05 9.89 15.23
N SER A 57 -0.41 9.35 14.10
CA SER A 57 -1.69 8.65 13.99
C SER A 57 -1.66 7.49 12.98
N ASP A 58 -2.54 6.52 13.19
CA ASP A 58 -2.72 5.39 12.27
C ASP A 58 -3.15 5.89 10.87
N GLU A 59 -3.91 6.99 10.79
CA GLU A 59 -4.32 7.65 9.55
C GLU A 59 -3.14 8.27 8.79
N ALA A 60 -2.29 9.04 9.48
CA ALA A 60 -1.11 9.67 8.86
C ALA A 60 -0.14 8.62 8.33
N ASP A 61 0.07 7.57 9.10
CA ASP A 61 0.92 6.44 8.71
C ASP A 61 0.36 5.68 7.51
N CYS A 62 -0.93 5.37 7.53
CA CYS A 62 -1.58 4.67 6.41
C CYS A 62 -1.54 5.52 5.13
N LEU A 63 -1.71 6.84 5.24
CA LEU A 63 -1.56 7.76 4.11
C LEU A 63 -0.14 7.71 3.56
N ARG A 64 0.87 7.78 4.43
CA ARG A 64 2.29 7.72 4.03
C ARG A 64 2.64 6.40 3.36
N ILE A 65 2.10 5.28 3.86
CA ILE A 65 2.23 3.97 3.23
C ILE A 65 1.61 3.98 1.84
N ASN A 66 0.38 4.49 1.68
CA ASN A 66 -0.26 4.56 0.37
C ASN A 66 0.53 5.44 -0.61
N GLN A 67 1.05 6.59 -0.19
CA GLN A 67 1.90 7.44 -1.03
C GLN A 67 3.20 6.75 -1.44
N TRP A 68 3.81 5.95 -0.55
CA TRP A 68 4.97 5.13 -0.90
C TRP A 68 4.59 4.05 -1.93
N VAL A 69 3.46 3.38 -1.73
CA VAL A 69 2.92 2.38 -2.67
C VAL A 69 2.59 3.01 -4.02
N GLU A 70 2.03 4.22 -4.07
CA GLU A 70 1.76 4.96 -5.31
C GLU A 70 3.04 5.14 -6.13
N ARG A 71 4.12 5.63 -5.50
CA ARG A 71 5.42 5.78 -6.16
C ARG A 71 5.93 4.46 -6.72
N ALA A 72 5.90 3.39 -5.91
CA ALA A 72 6.34 2.06 -6.34
C ALA A 72 5.50 1.49 -7.49
N ILE A 73 4.18 1.72 -7.49
CA ILE A 73 3.29 1.31 -8.59
C ILE A 73 3.60 2.12 -9.85
N THR A 74 3.85 3.42 -9.72
CA THR A 74 4.16 4.29 -10.87
C THR A 74 5.45 3.88 -11.58
N GLU A 75 6.43 3.31 -10.87
CA GLU A 75 7.67 2.82 -11.47
C GLU A 75 7.51 1.58 -12.36
N CYS A 76 6.53 0.70 -12.07
CA CYS A 76 6.29 -0.53 -12.83
C CYS A 76 4.80 -0.92 -12.78
N PRO A 77 3.91 -0.10 -13.37
CA PRO A 77 2.47 -0.25 -13.23
C PRO A 77 1.96 -1.58 -13.82
N GLU A 78 2.59 -2.08 -14.88
CA GLU A 78 2.22 -3.33 -15.55
C GLU A 78 2.39 -4.58 -14.67
N GLN A 79 3.19 -4.49 -13.60
CA GLN A 79 3.41 -5.61 -12.67
C GLN A 79 2.65 -5.49 -11.34
N TYR A 80 1.83 -4.44 -11.17
CA TYR A 80 0.94 -4.36 -10.02
C TYR A 80 -0.26 -5.30 -10.18
N LEU A 81 -0.73 -5.88 -9.08
CA LEU A 81 -1.90 -6.79 -9.06
C LEU A 81 -3.22 -6.02 -9.22
N TRP A 82 -3.49 -5.45 -10.41
CA TRP A 82 -4.70 -4.68 -10.70
C TRP A 82 -6.01 -5.49 -10.59
N ALA A 83 -5.91 -6.82 -10.68
CA ALA A 83 -7.04 -7.72 -10.43
C ALA A 83 -7.54 -7.67 -8.97
N HIS A 84 -6.69 -7.27 -8.03
CA HIS A 84 -7.09 -7.06 -6.65
C HIS A 84 -8.04 -5.86 -6.56
N ARG A 85 -9.25 -6.11 -6.07
CA ARG A 85 -10.32 -5.10 -5.91
C ARG A 85 -10.04 -4.17 -4.73
N ARG A 86 -8.95 -3.40 -4.81
CA ARG A 86 -8.42 -2.55 -3.75
C ARG A 86 -9.45 -1.56 -3.18
N PHE A 87 -10.38 -1.10 -4.02
CA PHE A 87 -11.40 -0.10 -3.66
C PHE A 87 -12.78 -0.69 -3.35
N LYS A 88 -12.88 -1.99 -3.03
CA LYS A 88 -14.17 -2.70 -2.86
C LYS A 88 -14.89 -2.24 -1.60
N SER A 89 -14.14 -2.13 -0.51
CA SER A 89 -14.60 -1.55 0.74
C SER A 89 -14.62 -0.03 0.60
N ARG A 90 -15.74 0.61 0.91
CA ARG A 90 -15.96 2.05 0.77
C ARG A 90 -16.29 2.68 2.11
N PRO A 91 -16.02 3.99 2.29
CA PRO A 91 -16.58 4.77 3.39
C PRO A 91 -18.11 4.63 3.45
N ALA A 92 -18.68 4.85 4.64
CA ALA A 92 -20.13 4.79 4.83
C ALA A 92 -20.83 5.82 3.92
N GLY A 93 -21.86 5.38 3.20
CA GLY A 93 -22.62 6.22 2.28
C GLY A 93 -22.04 6.33 0.86
N GLU A 94 -20.82 5.85 0.60
CA GLU A 94 -20.24 5.91 -0.74
C GLU A 94 -20.68 4.77 -1.68
N PRO A 95 -20.84 5.06 -2.98
CA PRO A 95 -21.24 4.04 -3.96
C PRO A 95 -20.14 3.00 -4.19
N LYS A 96 -20.56 1.77 -4.54
CA LYS A 96 -19.63 0.70 -4.93
C LYS A 96 -19.02 0.98 -6.30
N LEU A 97 -17.71 0.81 -6.40
CA LEU A 97 -16.99 1.00 -7.67
C LEU A 97 -16.94 -0.27 -8.55
N TYR A 98 -17.10 -1.45 -7.95
CA TYR A 98 -17.05 -2.71 -8.67
C TYR A 98 -18.44 -3.33 -8.81
N LYS A 99 -18.74 -3.79 -10.03
CA LYS A 99 -19.96 -4.57 -10.30
C LYS A 99 -19.94 -5.86 -9.49
N LYS A 100 -21.10 -6.26 -8.96
CA LYS A 100 -21.30 -7.62 -8.49
C LYS A 100 -21.34 -8.53 -9.73
N HIS A 101 -20.52 -9.56 -9.76
CA HIS A 101 -20.81 -10.66 -10.69
C HIS A 101 -22.04 -11.38 -10.14
N LYS A 102 -23.00 -11.63 -11.03
CA LYS A 102 -24.09 -12.57 -10.76
C LYS A 102 -23.54 -13.98 -10.76
#